data_AF-A0A921QYZ8-F1
#
_entry.id   AF-A0A921QYZ8-F1
#
_cell.length_a   1.000
_cell.length_b   1.000
_cell.length_c   1.000
_cell.angle_alpha   90.00
_cell.angle_beta   90.00
_cell.angle_gamma   90.00
#
_symmetry.space_group_name_H-M   'P 1'
#
loop_
_entity.id
_entity.type
_entity.pdbx_description
1 polymer ?
#
loop_
_entity_poly.entity_id
_entity_poly.type
_entity_poly.pdbx_seq_one_letter_code
_entity_poly.pdbx_strand_id
1 'polypeptide(L)'
;MWRLKVSERSSPWLGSVNNLLGRQEWVLDPDDLGTPEERAQVDRARREFADHRFERKHSSDLLMRIQYAKENPHNHLGDLPPAVKFQENDDDIITEEAVWTSVKRAVNRVCNLQAHDGHWPADYGGLLFLMPGLIITLYVSGVLNAVLSSEHQIEILRYIYNHQNEDGGWGLHIEGHSTMLSSALNYVALRLLGECPNGGDGAMEKGRNWILDHGGAIFMAAWGKFWLSVLGVYDWSGNNPVPPELWLLPHYLPFHPGRVVCYCRMVYMPMSYIYGRRFVGPITPLVLELRKELYTDAYDEIDWNKARTECAKEDMYKPHSLVLDISMTILHKFEQIMFHWPWRKLRNKALAFTMRHVHYEDESTHYINLGGVPKVNRVE
;
A
#
# COMPACT_ATOMS: atom_id res chain seq x y z
N MET A 1 15.32 -18.75 -7.43
CA MET A 1 15.46 -17.31 -7.78
C MET A 1 14.06 -16.71 -7.88
N TRP A 2 13.87 -15.42 -7.66
CA TRP A 2 12.57 -14.78 -7.93
C TRP A 2 12.26 -14.87 -9.42
N ARG A 3 11.06 -15.32 -9.78
CA ARG A 3 10.57 -15.39 -11.16
C ARG A 3 9.19 -14.77 -11.27
N LEU A 4 8.96 -14.04 -12.35
CA LEU A 4 7.63 -13.55 -12.66
C LEU A 4 6.82 -14.69 -13.31
N LYS A 5 5.77 -15.15 -12.64
CA LYS A 5 4.80 -16.08 -13.22
C LYS A 5 3.61 -15.32 -13.77
N VAL A 6 3.18 -15.75 -14.95
CA VAL A 6 2.05 -15.18 -15.68
C VAL A 6 1.05 -16.28 -15.96
N SER A 7 -0.24 -16.04 -15.68
CA SER A 7 -1.37 -16.88 -16.13
C SER A 7 -1.31 -18.39 -15.81
N GLU A 8 -0.46 -18.84 -14.89
CA GLU A 8 -0.13 -20.27 -14.69
C GLU A 8 -0.64 -20.90 -13.38
N ARG A 9 -1.60 -20.30 -12.67
CA ARG A 9 -2.10 -20.87 -11.40
C ARG A 9 -3.62 -20.92 -11.28
N SER A 10 -4.21 -22.07 -11.61
CA SER A 10 -5.53 -22.40 -11.08
C SER A 10 -5.37 -22.92 -9.64
N SER A 11 -5.97 -22.22 -8.68
CA SER A 11 -6.17 -22.71 -7.33
C SER A 11 -7.67 -22.64 -7.04
N PRO A 12 -8.24 -23.50 -6.18
CA PRO A 12 -9.62 -23.34 -5.71
C PRO A 12 -9.92 -21.92 -5.18
N TRP A 13 -8.88 -21.22 -4.72
CA TRP A 13 -8.94 -19.88 -4.16
C TRP A 13 -8.52 -18.77 -5.16
N LEU A 14 -8.01 -19.14 -6.34
CA LEU A 14 -7.54 -18.21 -7.37
C LEU A 14 -8.31 -18.47 -8.67
N GLY A 15 -9.48 -17.83 -8.77
CA GLY A 15 -10.33 -17.84 -9.96
C GLY A 15 -10.28 -16.52 -10.74
N SER A 16 -10.69 -16.57 -12.00
CA SER A 16 -11.04 -15.37 -12.76
C SER A 16 -11.99 -15.71 -13.90
N VAL A 17 -12.73 -14.72 -14.37
CA VAL A 17 -13.64 -14.85 -15.52
C VAL A 17 -12.93 -14.92 -16.87
N ASN A 18 -11.60 -14.70 -16.91
CA ASN A 18 -10.80 -14.64 -18.14
C ASN A 18 -9.63 -15.63 -18.12
N ASN A 19 -9.80 -16.82 -17.53
CA ASN A 19 -8.77 -17.87 -17.49
C ASN A 19 -7.39 -17.41 -16.99
N LEU A 20 -7.38 -16.44 -16.08
CA LEU A 20 -6.22 -15.83 -15.42
C LEU A 20 -5.34 -14.96 -16.32
N LEU A 21 -5.75 -14.74 -17.59
CA LEU A 21 -5.04 -13.88 -18.53
C LEU A 21 -4.80 -12.49 -17.94
N GLY A 22 -3.57 -11.99 -18.08
CA GLY A 22 -3.15 -10.68 -17.57
C GLY A 22 -2.79 -10.66 -16.08
N ARG A 23 -2.82 -11.80 -15.39
CA ARG A 23 -2.33 -11.89 -14.01
C ARG A 23 -0.83 -12.16 -13.99
N GLN A 24 -0.16 -11.50 -13.06
CA GLN A 24 1.26 -11.69 -12.79
C GLN A 24 1.50 -11.77 -11.28
N GLU A 25 2.47 -12.59 -10.88
CA GLU A 25 2.95 -12.68 -9.51
C GLU A 25 4.45 -12.98 -9.48
N TRP A 26 5.16 -12.39 -8.54
CA TRP A 26 6.54 -12.78 -8.25
C TRP A 26 6.53 -13.99 -7.31
N VAL A 27 7.17 -15.07 -7.72
CA VAL A 27 7.33 -16.26 -6.90
C VAL A 27 8.80 -16.59 -6.75
N LEU A 28 9.18 -17.09 -5.58
CA LEU A 28 10.47 -17.70 -5.41
C LEU A 28 10.39 -19.14 -5.89
N ASP A 29 11.21 -19.50 -6.87
CA ASP A 29 11.43 -20.89 -7.23
C ASP A 29 12.54 -21.47 -6.32
N PRO A 30 12.21 -22.44 -5.43
CA PRO A 30 13.19 -23.05 -4.54
C PRO A 30 14.08 -24.06 -5.28
N ASP A 31 13.59 -24.66 -6.37
CA ASP A 31 14.29 -25.70 -7.13
C ASP A 31 15.17 -25.11 -8.24
N ASP A 32 14.82 -23.91 -8.72
CA ASP A 32 15.62 -23.15 -9.67
C ASP A 32 16.24 -21.89 -9.04
N LEU A 33 17.45 -22.04 -8.49
CA LEU A 33 18.23 -20.92 -7.93
C LEU A 33 18.92 -20.07 -9.01
N GLY A 34 18.75 -20.38 -10.29
CA GLY A 34 19.49 -19.81 -11.41
C GLY A 34 20.99 -20.14 -11.40
N THR A 35 21.72 -19.62 -12.36
CA THR A 35 23.19 -19.74 -12.40
C THR A 35 23.86 -18.74 -11.45
N PRO A 36 25.13 -18.96 -11.04
CA PRO A 36 25.90 -17.97 -10.30
C PRO A 36 25.95 -16.59 -10.99
N GLU A 37 26.06 -16.57 -12.32
CA GLU A 37 26.11 -15.37 -13.13
C GLU A 37 24.80 -14.58 -13.07
N GLU A 38 23.67 -15.27 -13.12
CA GLU A 38 22.33 -14.67 -13.05
C GLU A 38 22.08 -14.08 -11.66
N ARG A 39 22.42 -14.82 -10.60
CA ARG A 39 22.35 -14.29 -9.23
C ARG A 39 23.21 -13.04 -9.07
N ALA A 40 24.44 -13.09 -9.59
CA ALA A 40 25.32 -11.93 -9.57
C ALA A 40 24.76 -10.74 -10.37
N GLN A 41 24.03 -10.98 -11.46
CA GLN A 41 23.35 -9.93 -12.24
C GLN A 41 22.20 -9.29 -11.45
N VAL A 42 21.37 -10.09 -10.79
CA VAL A 42 20.28 -9.61 -9.93
C VAL A 42 20.84 -8.80 -8.75
N ASP A 43 21.90 -9.28 -8.12
CA ASP A 43 22.53 -8.57 -7.00
C ASP A 43 23.21 -7.27 -7.43
N ARG A 44 23.80 -7.22 -8.63
CA ARG A 44 24.28 -5.97 -9.23
C ARG A 44 23.13 -4.99 -9.45
N ALA A 45 22.02 -5.42 -10.07
CA ALA A 45 20.85 -4.57 -10.31
C ALA A 45 20.27 -4.00 -9.00
N ARG A 46 20.23 -4.82 -7.93
CA ARG A 46 19.79 -4.39 -6.60
C ARG A 46 20.70 -3.34 -5.98
N ARG A 47 22.03 -3.55 -6.03
CA ARG A 47 23.00 -2.58 -5.51
C ARG A 47 22.94 -1.27 -6.29
N GLU A 48 22.93 -1.35 -7.62
CA GLU A 48 22.83 -0.16 -8.47
C GLU A 48 21.58 0.66 -8.17
N PHE A 49 20.42 0.02 -7.97
CA PHE A 49 19.22 0.71 -7.56
C PHE A 49 19.37 1.35 -6.17
N ALA A 50 19.91 0.64 -5.18
CA ALA A 50 20.12 1.19 -3.84
C ALA A 50 21.07 2.40 -3.84
N ASP A 51 22.16 2.33 -4.62
CA ASP A 51 23.16 3.40 -4.73
C ASP A 51 22.59 4.67 -5.40
N HIS A 52 21.62 4.51 -6.32
CA HIS A 52 21.01 5.62 -7.06
C HIS A 52 19.55 5.89 -6.67
N ARG A 53 19.08 5.36 -5.53
CA ARG A 53 17.66 5.41 -5.12
C ARG A 53 17.12 6.82 -4.91
N PHE A 54 17.99 7.81 -4.73
CA PHE A 54 17.59 9.21 -4.60
C PHE A 54 17.44 9.91 -5.96
N GLU A 55 18.15 9.44 -6.98
CA GLU A 55 18.07 9.95 -8.36
C GLU A 55 16.98 9.24 -9.16
N ARG A 56 16.77 7.94 -8.90
CA ARG A 56 15.81 7.07 -9.60
C ARG A 56 14.89 6.42 -8.60
N LYS A 57 13.66 6.92 -8.51
CA LYS A 57 12.66 6.45 -7.54
C LYS A 57 11.98 5.14 -7.93
N HIS A 58 11.98 4.78 -9.22
CA HIS A 58 11.29 3.59 -9.74
C HIS A 58 12.26 2.47 -10.14
N SER A 59 11.82 1.22 -9.96
CA SER A 59 12.59 0.00 -10.28
C SER A 59 12.91 -0.18 -11.77
N SER A 60 12.18 0.55 -12.64
CA SER A 60 12.26 0.44 -14.10
C SER A 60 12.01 -0.97 -14.65
N ASP A 61 11.31 -1.82 -13.88
CA ASP A 61 11.06 -3.22 -14.19
C ASP A 61 12.34 -4.03 -14.44
N LEU A 62 13.48 -3.61 -13.91
CA LEU A 62 14.78 -4.10 -14.36
C LEU A 62 14.91 -5.63 -14.19
N LEU A 63 14.45 -6.17 -13.06
CA LEU A 63 14.48 -7.61 -12.82
C LEU A 63 13.57 -8.40 -13.78
N MET A 64 12.36 -7.91 -14.05
CA MET A 64 11.46 -8.54 -15.04
C MET A 64 12.09 -8.48 -16.44
N ARG A 65 12.65 -7.32 -16.83
CA ARG A 65 13.29 -7.14 -18.14
C ARG A 65 14.49 -8.07 -18.33
N ILE A 66 15.28 -8.32 -17.28
CA ILE A 66 16.39 -9.28 -17.31
C ILE A 66 15.87 -10.69 -17.62
N GLN A 67 14.76 -11.10 -17.02
CA GLN A 67 14.16 -12.43 -17.24
C GLN A 67 13.54 -12.56 -18.64
N TYR A 68 12.72 -11.58 -19.03
CA TYR A 68 12.00 -11.61 -20.31
C TYR A 68 12.92 -11.49 -21.52
N ALA A 69 14.03 -10.73 -21.40
CA ALA A 69 15.04 -10.68 -22.43
C ALA A 69 15.68 -12.05 -22.72
N LYS A 70 15.72 -12.96 -21.74
CA LYS A 70 16.24 -14.32 -21.90
C LYS A 70 15.17 -15.27 -22.44
N GLU A 71 13.93 -15.16 -21.96
CA GLU A 71 12.85 -16.09 -22.28
C GLU A 71 12.21 -15.86 -23.65
N ASN A 72 12.33 -14.67 -24.23
CA ASN A 72 11.70 -14.37 -25.52
C ASN A 72 12.56 -14.87 -26.71
N PRO A 73 12.14 -15.93 -27.44
CA PRO A 73 12.90 -16.47 -28.57
C PRO A 73 12.92 -15.53 -29.78
N HIS A 74 12.05 -14.51 -29.80
CA HIS A 74 12.01 -13.45 -30.80
C HIS A 74 12.70 -12.18 -30.32
N ASN A 75 13.61 -12.28 -29.34
CA ASN A 75 14.35 -11.12 -28.85
C ASN A 75 15.34 -10.59 -29.91
N HIS A 76 14.83 -9.73 -30.80
CA HIS A 76 15.59 -9.03 -31.83
C HIS A 76 16.31 -7.78 -31.29
N LEU A 77 16.50 -7.61 -29.97
CA LEU A 77 17.19 -6.43 -29.41
C LEU A 77 18.61 -6.26 -29.98
N GLY A 78 19.27 -7.37 -30.36
CA GLY A 78 20.59 -7.36 -31.00
C GLY A 78 20.59 -6.89 -32.47
N ASP A 79 19.44 -6.98 -33.16
CA ASP A 79 19.29 -6.62 -34.58
C ASP A 79 18.82 -5.16 -34.76
N LEU A 80 18.72 -4.39 -33.67
CA LEU A 80 18.20 -3.03 -33.73
C LEU A 80 19.24 -2.04 -34.29
N PRO A 81 18.86 -1.17 -35.23
CA PRO A 81 19.71 -0.08 -35.68
C PRO A 81 20.12 0.81 -34.48
N PRO A 82 21.31 1.43 -34.48
CA PRO A 82 21.80 2.26 -33.38
C PRO A 82 20.78 3.32 -32.92
N ALA A 83 20.81 3.67 -31.63
CA ALA A 83 19.96 4.74 -31.11
C ALA A 83 20.38 6.07 -31.75
N VAL A 84 19.42 6.77 -32.36
CA VAL A 84 19.63 8.16 -32.79
C VAL A 84 19.60 9.03 -31.54
N LYS A 85 20.66 9.82 -31.33
CA LYS A 85 20.77 10.78 -30.23
C LYS A 85 20.78 12.18 -30.83
N PHE A 86 19.89 13.04 -30.34
CA PHE A 86 19.89 14.46 -30.65
C PHE A 86 20.45 15.22 -29.45
N GLN A 87 21.25 16.25 -29.67
CA GLN A 87 21.67 17.16 -28.59
C GLN A 87 20.63 18.27 -28.42
N GLU A 88 20.33 18.68 -27.19
CA GLU A 88 19.31 19.72 -26.90
C GLU A 88 19.63 21.10 -27.53
N ASN A 89 20.87 21.33 -27.97
CA ASN A 89 21.35 22.62 -28.50
C ASN A 89 21.73 22.58 -29.99
N ASP A 90 21.51 21.48 -30.70
CA ASP A 90 21.79 21.42 -32.14
C ASP A 90 20.51 21.73 -32.93
N ASP A 91 20.63 22.54 -34.00
CA ASP A 91 19.63 22.71 -35.06
C ASP A 91 19.50 21.42 -35.91
N ASP A 92 19.57 20.25 -35.27
CA ASP A 92 19.53 18.95 -35.91
C ASP A 92 18.19 18.79 -36.63
N ILE A 93 18.26 18.69 -37.97
CA ILE A 93 17.10 18.42 -38.80
C ILE A 93 16.60 17.01 -38.45
N ILE A 94 15.45 16.92 -37.79
CA ILE A 94 14.78 15.64 -37.52
C ILE A 94 14.37 15.03 -38.88
N THR A 95 15.08 13.99 -39.31
CA THR A 95 14.79 13.29 -40.55
C THR A 95 13.71 12.22 -40.37
N GLU A 96 12.98 11.92 -41.45
CA GLU A 96 12.02 10.81 -41.48
C GLU A 96 12.69 9.47 -41.10
N GLU A 97 13.92 9.25 -41.57
CA GLU A 97 14.71 8.05 -41.24
C GLU A 97 15.02 7.94 -39.74
N ALA A 98 15.36 9.05 -39.09
CA ALA A 98 15.64 9.08 -37.66
C ALA A 98 14.38 8.78 -36.82
N VAL A 99 13.23 9.34 -37.24
CA VAL A 99 11.92 9.03 -36.64
C VAL A 99 11.60 7.55 -36.82
N TRP A 100 11.72 7.03 -38.03
CA TRP A 100 11.40 5.62 -38.34
C TRP A 100 12.30 4.65 -37.59
N THR A 101 13.59 4.96 -37.47
CA THR A 101 14.56 4.21 -36.66
C THR A 101 14.15 4.18 -35.19
N SER A 102 13.76 5.33 -34.64
CA SER A 102 13.32 5.46 -33.25
C SER A 102 12.02 4.68 -32.98
N VAL A 103 11.04 4.78 -33.87
CA VAL A 103 9.77 4.03 -33.79
C VAL A 103 10.02 2.52 -33.87
N LYS A 104 10.84 2.05 -34.82
CA LYS A 104 11.21 0.64 -34.92
C LYS A 104 11.84 0.13 -33.63
N ARG A 105 12.76 0.87 -33.03
CA ARG A 105 13.39 0.51 -31.75
C ARG A 105 12.35 0.44 -30.61
N ALA A 106 11.46 1.42 -30.53
CA ALA A 106 10.41 1.46 -29.50
C ALA A 106 9.43 0.28 -29.63
N VAL A 107 8.91 0.04 -30.85
CA VAL A 107 7.98 -1.07 -31.12
C VAL A 107 8.60 -2.41 -30.78
N ASN A 108 9.81 -2.69 -31.29
CA ASN A 108 10.51 -3.94 -30.98
C ASN A 108 10.74 -4.11 -29.47
N ARG A 109 11.08 -3.02 -28.76
CA ARG A 109 11.28 -3.09 -27.31
C ARG A 109 9.99 -3.40 -26.56
N VAL A 110 8.85 -2.83 -26.95
CA VAL A 110 7.56 -3.15 -26.34
C VAL A 110 7.12 -4.58 -26.68
N CYS A 111 7.25 -5.00 -27.95
CA CYS A 111 6.92 -6.37 -28.36
C CYS A 111 7.73 -7.43 -27.59
N ASN A 112 9.02 -7.16 -27.33
CA ASN A 112 9.87 -8.09 -26.58
C ASN A 112 9.50 -8.24 -25.10
N LEU A 113 8.70 -7.32 -24.55
CA LEU A 113 8.21 -7.37 -23.17
C LEU A 113 6.82 -8.00 -23.05
N GLN A 114 6.19 -8.38 -24.16
CA GLN A 114 4.89 -9.06 -24.11
C GLN A 114 5.05 -10.46 -23.50
N ALA A 115 4.21 -10.79 -22.53
CA ALA A 115 4.15 -12.13 -21.95
C ALA A 115 3.45 -13.12 -22.89
N HIS A 116 3.67 -14.42 -22.65
CA HIS A 116 3.17 -15.49 -23.50
C HIS A 116 1.63 -15.57 -23.58
N ASP A 117 0.92 -14.98 -22.62
CA ASP A 117 -0.55 -14.86 -22.58
C ASP A 117 -1.08 -13.59 -23.26
N GLY A 118 -0.18 -12.78 -23.84
CA GLY A 118 -0.49 -11.59 -24.62
C GLY A 118 -0.50 -10.27 -23.85
N HIS A 119 -0.36 -10.25 -22.52
CA HIS A 119 -0.34 -9.00 -21.75
C HIS A 119 1.08 -8.42 -21.61
N TRP A 120 1.18 -7.19 -21.11
CA TRP A 120 2.45 -6.55 -20.74
C TRP A 120 2.59 -6.51 -19.23
N PRO A 121 3.43 -7.36 -18.63
CA PRO A 121 3.75 -7.26 -17.22
C PRO A 121 4.44 -5.92 -16.93
N ALA A 122 4.16 -5.36 -15.75
CA ALA A 122 4.76 -4.12 -15.30
C ALA A 122 4.64 -3.96 -13.78
N ASP A 123 5.60 -3.28 -13.17
CA ASP A 123 5.51 -2.73 -11.83
C ASP A 123 4.37 -1.69 -11.80
N TYR A 124 3.38 -1.95 -10.94
CA TYR A 124 2.26 -1.04 -10.68
C TYR A 124 2.28 -0.55 -9.23
N GLY A 125 3.49 -0.33 -8.71
CA GLY A 125 3.75 0.25 -7.40
C GLY A 125 3.60 1.77 -7.37
N GLY A 126 4.15 2.36 -6.32
CA GLY A 126 4.22 3.82 -6.15
C GLY A 126 3.69 4.28 -4.80
N LEU A 127 2.55 3.78 -4.34
CA LEU A 127 1.96 4.19 -3.06
C LEU A 127 2.65 3.50 -1.88
N LEU A 128 3.08 4.27 -0.88
CA LEU A 128 3.84 3.75 0.27
C LEU A 128 2.98 3.43 1.51
N PHE A 129 1.65 3.53 1.42
CA PHE A 129 0.75 3.15 2.52
C PHE A 129 0.00 1.82 2.26
N LEU A 130 0.19 1.18 1.10
CA LEU A 130 -0.46 -0.09 0.76
C LEU A 130 0.15 -1.28 1.53
N MET A 131 1.47 -1.42 1.48
CA MET A 131 2.18 -2.51 2.14
C MET A 131 2.00 -2.52 3.66
N PRO A 132 2.08 -1.36 4.36
CA PRO A 132 1.77 -1.32 5.79
C PRO A 132 0.38 -1.84 6.15
N GLY A 133 -0.66 -1.48 5.39
CA GLY A 133 -2.01 -1.99 5.62
C GLY A 133 -2.10 -3.51 5.50
N LEU A 134 -1.43 -4.10 4.50
CA LEU A 134 -1.33 -5.56 4.35
C LEU A 134 -0.61 -6.20 5.56
N ILE A 135 0.55 -5.66 5.96
CA ILE A 135 1.35 -6.20 7.07
C ILE A 135 0.58 -6.12 8.38
N ILE A 136 -0.08 -5.00 8.67
CA ILE A 136 -0.93 -4.85 9.85
C ILE A 136 -2.05 -5.88 9.84
N THR A 137 -2.80 -6.02 8.73
CA THR A 137 -3.87 -7.02 8.60
C THR A 137 -3.36 -8.44 8.85
N LEU A 138 -2.24 -8.82 8.24
CA LEU A 138 -1.66 -10.16 8.41
C LEU A 138 -1.12 -10.40 9.83
N TYR A 139 -0.58 -9.36 10.46
CA TYR A 139 -0.10 -9.42 11.83
C TYR A 139 -1.25 -9.63 12.82
N VAL A 140 -2.31 -8.81 12.74
CA VAL A 140 -3.44 -8.90 13.69
C VAL A 140 -4.27 -10.17 13.49
N SER A 141 -4.24 -10.77 12.30
CA SER A 141 -4.87 -12.06 12.01
C SER A 141 -3.98 -13.28 12.33
N GLY A 142 -2.73 -13.06 12.74
CA GLY A 142 -1.81 -14.13 13.14
C GLY A 142 -1.28 -15.00 11.98
N VAL A 143 -1.42 -14.54 10.74
CA VAL A 143 -1.01 -15.30 9.53
C VAL A 143 0.13 -14.66 8.75
N LEU A 144 0.80 -13.65 9.30
CA LEU A 144 1.94 -12.96 8.66
C LEU A 144 2.97 -13.93 8.08
N ASN A 145 3.49 -14.85 8.90
CA ASN A 145 4.52 -15.81 8.47
C ASN A 145 3.97 -16.97 7.64
N ALA A 146 2.65 -17.17 7.63
CA ALA A 146 2.01 -18.17 6.79
C ALA A 146 1.79 -17.65 5.35
N VAL A 147 1.56 -16.34 5.22
CA VAL A 147 1.32 -15.67 3.93
C VAL A 147 2.62 -15.12 3.32
N LEU A 148 3.48 -14.51 4.13
CA LEU A 148 4.75 -13.94 3.70
C LEU A 148 5.91 -14.82 4.16
N SER A 149 6.52 -15.53 3.22
CA SER A 149 7.74 -16.28 3.49
C SER A 149 8.89 -15.35 3.89
N SER A 150 9.96 -15.91 4.47
CA SER A 150 11.13 -15.12 4.88
C SER A 150 11.72 -14.28 3.74
N GLU A 151 11.68 -14.80 2.52
CA GLU A 151 12.19 -14.14 1.33
C GLU A 151 11.27 -13.00 0.89
N HIS A 152 9.94 -13.16 0.97
CA HIS A 152 9.02 -12.05 0.76
C HIS A 152 9.30 -10.92 1.74
N GLN A 153 9.50 -11.25 3.02
CA GLN A 153 9.80 -10.26 4.05
C GLN A 153 11.11 -9.53 3.75
N ILE A 154 12.17 -10.23 3.35
CA ILE A 154 13.45 -9.62 2.93
C ILE A 154 13.26 -8.62 1.77
N GLU A 155 12.49 -8.98 0.73
CA GLU A 155 12.27 -8.06 -0.40
C GLU A 155 11.35 -6.89 -0.03
N ILE A 156 10.39 -7.09 0.88
CA ILE A 156 9.55 -6.00 1.40
C ILE A 156 10.39 -5.03 2.23
N LEU A 157 11.26 -5.51 3.12
CA LEU A 157 12.21 -4.68 3.87
C LEU A 157 13.09 -3.88 2.91
N ARG A 158 13.67 -4.53 1.89
CA ARG A 158 14.48 -3.89 0.85
C ARG A 158 13.68 -2.79 0.12
N TYR A 159 12.43 -3.06 -0.24
CA TYR A 159 11.56 -2.07 -0.88
C TYR A 159 11.32 -0.87 0.03
N ILE A 160 10.94 -1.08 1.29
CA ILE A 160 10.64 0.02 2.21
C ILE A 160 11.90 0.86 2.45
N TYR A 161 13.06 0.23 2.70
CA TYR A 161 14.32 0.97 2.91
C TYR A 161 14.76 1.75 1.69
N ASN A 162 14.62 1.19 0.48
CA ASN A 162 15.02 1.90 -0.72
C ASN A 162 14.21 3.18 -0.95
N HIS A 163 12.97 3.24 -0.47
CA HIS A 163 12.08 4.40 -0.62
C HIS A 163 12.01 5.30 0.62
N GLN A 164 12.88 5.09 1.62
CA GLN A 164 13.07 6.06 2.69
C GLN A 164 13.77 7.31 2.14
N ASN A 165 13.22 8.49 2.41
CA ASN A 165 13.80 9.77 2.01
C ASN A 165 15.07 10.09 2.83
N GLU A 166 15.86 11.06 2.34
CA GLU A 166 17.12 11.47 3.00
C GLU A 166 16.90 12.02 4.43
N ASP A 167 15.73 12.61 4.67
CA ASP A 167 15.30 13.12 5.97
C ASP A 167 14.88 12.00 6.95
N GLY A 168 14.82 10.75 6.49
CA GLY A 168 14.44 9.58 7.29
C GLY A 168 12.96 9.21 7.21
N GLY A 169 12.10 10.06 6.64
CA GLY A 169 10.68 9.75 6.49
C GLY A 169 10.35 9.00 5.19
N TRP A 170 9.05 8.79 4.97
CA TRP A 170 8.49 8.19 3.76
C TRP A 170 7.35 9.04 3.23
N GLY A 171 7.29 9.23 1.92
CA GLY A 171 6.22 10.01 1.28
C GLY A 171 4.94 9.23 1.02
N LEU A 172 3.87 9.92 0.61
CA LEU A 172 2.62 9.25 0.22
C LEU A 172 2.82 8.28 -0.95
N HIS A 173 3.75 8.62 -1.83
CA HIS A 173 4.26 7.79 -2.93
C HIS A 173 5.79 7.87 -3.01
N ILE A 174 6.41 7.00 -3.83
CA ILE A 174 7.87 6.86 -3.98
C ILE A 174 8.62 8.14 -4.40
N GLU A 175 7.93 9.12 -4.99
CA GLU A 175 8.48 10.42 -5.38
C GLU A 175 8.08 11.57 -4.45
N GLY A 176 7.28 11.28 -3.42
CA GLY A 176 6.74 12.27 -2.51
C GLY A 176 7.71 12.66 -1.40
N HIS A 177 7.60 13.89 -0.92
CA HIS A 177 8.21 14.30 0.35
C HIS A 177 7.61 13.49 1.51
N SER A 178 8.36 13.39 2.61
CA SER A 178 7.97 12.62 3.79
C SER A 178 6.69 13.16 4.43
N THR A 179 5.78 12.25 4.80
CA THR A 179 4.52 12.60 5.48
C THR A 179 4.30 11.74 6.71
N MET A 180 3.48 12.19 7.67
CA MET A 180 3.24 11.46 8.92
C MET A 180 2.57 10.11 8.66
N LEU A 181 1.55 10.09 7.79
CA LEU A 181 0.85 8.87 7.38
C LEU A 181 1.82 7.77 6.93
N SER A 182 2.63 8.05 5.91
CA SER A 182 3.53 7.05 5.34
C SER A 182 4.71 6.74 6.24
N SER A 183 5.27 7.73 6.93
CA SER A 183 6.44 7.52 7.78
C SER A 183 6.11 6.62 8.97
N ALA A 184 5.03 6.90 9.69
CA ALA A 184 4.62 6.07 10.82
C ALA A 184 4.18 4.66 10.38
N LEU A 185 3.43 4.54 9.27
CA LEU A 185 2.98 3.24 8.79
C LEU A 185 4.14 2.36 8.29
N ASN A 186 5.12 2.92 7.58
CA ASN A 186 6.30 2.15 7.15
C ASN A 186 7.21 1.80 8.33
N TYR A 187 7.40 2.71 9.29
CA TYR A 187 8.13 2.39 10.53
C TYR A 187 7.47 1.21 11.28
N VAL A 188 6.14 1.28 11.48
CA VAL A 188 5.38 0.19 12.09
C VAL A 188 5.52 -1.11 11.29
N ALA A 189 5.38 -1.06 9.97
CA ALA A 189 5.53 -2.22 9.11
C ALA A 189 6.91 -2.89 9.26
N LEU A 190 8.00 -2.11 9.30
CA LEU A 190 9.35 -2.62 9.54
C LEU A 190 9.45 -3.29 10.91
N ARG A 191 8.92 -2.67 11.97
CA ARG A 191 8.90 -3.25 13.32
C ARG A 191 8.12 -4.57 13.36
N LEU A 192 6.98 -4.65 12.70
CA LEU A 192 6.16 -5.88 12.61
C LEU A 192 6.85 -6.99 11.81
N LEU A 193 7.74 -6.65 10.88
CA LEU A 193 8.60 -7.58 10.14
C LEU A 193 9.89 -7.97 10.89
N GLY A 194 10.07 -7.50 12.13
CA GLY A 194 11.17 -7.90 13.01
C GLY A 194 12.36 -6.95 13.05
N GLU A 195 12.30 -5.80 12.38
CA GLU A 195 13.37 -4.80 12.46
C GLU A 195 13.46 -4.22 13.87
N CYS A 196 14.69 -4.03 14.36
CA CYS A 196 14.92 -3.42 15.67
C CYS A 196 14.74 -1.89 15.60
N PRO A 197 14.44 -1.20 16.72
CA PRO A 197 14.28 0.25 16.72
C PRO A 197 15.54 1.04 16.30
N ASN A 198 16.70 0.37 16.26
CA ASN A 198 18.00 0.85 15.83
C ASN A 198 18.55 0.04 14.61
N GLY A 199 17.68 -0.69 13.91
CA GLY A 199 18.01 -1.51 12.73
C GLY A 199 18.18 -0.71 11.44
N GLY A 200 18.39 -1.44 10.33
CA GLY A 200 18.57 -0.88 8.99
C GLY A 200 19.72 0.11 8.85
N ASP A 201 20.86 -0.15 9.51
CA ASP A 201 22.03 0.74 9.50
C ASP A 201 21.71 2.20 9.92
N GLY A 202 20.81 2.35 10.90
CA GLY A 202 20.36 3.64 11.42
C GLY A 202 19.11 4.21 10.71
N ALA A 203 18.61 3.56 9.65
CA ALA A 203 17.37 3.94 8.97
C ALA A 203 16.16 3.96 9.92
N MET A 204 16.05 2.98 10.82
CA MET A 204 14.95 2.89 11.79
C MET A 204 14.96 4.06 12.78
N GLU A 205 16.14 4.42 13.27
CA GLU A 205 16.29 5.54 14.18
C GLU A 205 15.93 6.86 13.50
N LYS A 206 16.42 7.09 12.26
CA LYS A 206 16.05 8.28 11.48
C LYS A 206 14.55 8.38 11.24
N GLY A 207 13.90 7.26 10.90
CA GLY A 207 12.45 7.21 10.71
C GLY A 207 11.68 7.54 11.99
N ARG A 208 12.08 6.96 13.13
CA ARG A 208 11.47 7.28 14.43
C ARG A 208 11.68 8.74 14.80
N ASN A 209 12.89 9.26 14.65
CA ASN A 209 13.19 10.66 14.97
C ASN A 209 12.37 11.60 14.10
N TRP A 210 12.27 11.33 12.79
CA TRP A 210 11.40 12.09 11.90
C TRP A 210 9.95 12.11 12.40
N ILE A 211 9.39 10.96 12.80
CA ILE A 211 8.03 10.88 13.36
C ILE A 211 7.89 11.75 14.61
N LEU A 212 8.83 11.64 15.56
CA LEU A 212 8.77 12.37 16.83
C LEU A 212 8.99 13.88 16.65
N ASP A 213 9.92 14.28 15.78
CA ASP A 213 10.23 15.68 15.46
C ASP A 213 9.05 16.40 14.79
N HIS A 214 8.14 15.65 14.16
CA HIS A 214 6.90 16.16 13.55
C HIS A 214 5.67 15.98 14.45
N GLY A 215 5.89 15.79 15.76
CA GLY A 215 4.83 15.75 16.79
C GLY A 215 4.26 14.36 17.07
N GLY A 216 4.80 13.31 16.46
CA GLY A 216 4.39 11.93 16.68
C GLY A 216 3.09 11.53 15.98
N ALA A 217 2.72 10.27 16.16
CA ALA A 217 1.59 9.66 15.46
C ALA A 217 0.20 10.20 15.88
N ILE A 218 0.10 11.14 16.83
CA ILE A 218 -1.16 11.85 17.11
C ILE A 218 -1.64 12.67 15.90
N PHE A 219 -0.70 13.14 15.08
CA PHE A 219 -0.96 13.95 13.88
C PHE A 219 -1.18 13.12 12.61
N MET A 220 -1.34 11.81 12.74
CA MET A 220 -1.63 10.93 11.60
C MET A 220 -2.85 11.37 10.79
N ALA A 221 -2.83 11.20 9.47
CA ALA A 221 -4.06 11.31 8.68
C ALA A 221 -5.09 10.23 9.05
N ALA A 222 -6.38 10.47 8.77
CA ALA A 222 -7.49 9.63 9.24
C ALA A 222 -7.35 8.13 8.91
N TRP A 223 -6.85 7.77 7.72
CA TRP A 223 -6.64 6.38 7.33
C TRP A 223 -5.56 5.69 8.16
N GLY A 224 -4.53 6.42 8.55
CA GLY A 224 -3.50 5.84 9.38
C GLY A 224 -3.90 5.78 10.85
N LYS A 225 -4.68 6.75 11.38
CA LYS A 225 -5.33 6.59 12.69
C LYS A 225 -6.14 5.29 12.76
N PHE A 226 -6.89 4.99 11.70
CA PHE A 226 -7.66 3.76 11.58
C PHE A 226 -6.75 2.52 11.66
N TRP A 227 -5.68 2.45 10.85
CA TRP A 227 -4.77 1.30 10.84
C TRP A 227 -4.02 1.11 12.16
N LEU A 228 -3.56 2.19 12.78
CA LEU A 228 -2.93 2.13 14.09
C LEU A 228 -3.92 1.72 15.18
N SER A 229 -5.21 2.06 15.04
CA SER A 229 -6.26 1.62 15.96
C SER A 229 -6.58 0.13 15.81
N VAL A 230 -6.60 -0.37 14.57
CA VAL A 230 -6.71 -1.80 14.28
C VAL A 230 -5.54 -2.58 14.89
N LEU A 231 -4.32 -2.06 14.79
CA LEU A 231 -3.13 -2.66 15.42
C LEU A 231 -3.16 -2.59 16.95
N GLY A 232 -3.85 -1.59 17.51
CA GLY A 232 -3.90 -1.34 18.96
C GLY A 232 -2.80 -0.42 19.47
N VAL A 233 -2.18 0.38 18.60
CA VAL A 233 -1.22 1.43 18.98
C VAL A 233 -1.81 2.83 18.90
N TYR A 234 -3.12 2.99 18.68
CA TYR A 234 -3.84 4.25 18.68
C TYR A 234 -5.27 4.00 19.21
N ASP A 235 -5.84 4.89 20.02
CA ASP A 235 -7.18 4.67 20.58
C ASP A 235 -8.30 5.05 19.59
N TRP A 236 -9.35 4.23 19.52
CA TRP A 236 -10.51 4.49 18.65
C TRP A 236 -11.20 5.84 18.91
N SER A 237 -11.11 6.38 20.13
CA SER A 237 -11.66 7.70 20.48
C SER A 237 -10.95 8.85 19.77
N GLY A 238 -9.72 8.66 19.31
CA GLY A 238 -8.99 9.62 18.49
C GLY A 238 -9.23 9.51 17.00
N ASN A 239 -10.25 8.77 16.57
CA ASN A 239 -10.67 8.72 15.17
C ASN A 239 -11.92 9.56 14.93
N ASN A 240 -12.03 10.17 13.74
CA ASN A 240 -13.30 10.71 13.30
C ASN A 240 -14.30 9.58 13.06
N PRO A 241 -15.60 9.76 13.37
CA PRO A 241 -16.54 8.68 13.24
C PRO A 241 -16.72 8.17 11.80
N VAL A 242 -16.69 6.85 11.65
CA VAL A 242 -17.04 6.14 10.40
C VAL A 242 -18.26 5.25 10.67
N PRO A 243 -19.45 5.83 10.92
CA PRO A 243 -20.61 5.09 11.43
C PRO A 243 -21.18 4.15 10.35
N PRO A 244 -21.32 2.83 10.64
CA PRO A 244 -21.93 1.88 9.70
C PRO A 244 -23.41 2.18 9.44
N GLU A 245 -24.08 2.94 10.30
CA GLU A 245 -25.51 3.25 10.18
C GLU A 245 -25.84 4.09 8.95
N LEU A 246 -24.87 4.84 8.41
CA LEU A 246 -25.06 5.61 7.17
C LEU A 246 -25.44 4.71 5.97
N TRP A 247 -25.06 3.43 6.00
CA TRP A 247 -25.40 2.45 4.96
C TRP A 247 -26.87 2.01 4.99
N LEU A 248 -27.59 2.27 6.09
CA LEU A 248 -29.02 1.94 6.22
C LEU A 248 -29.94 3.09 5.79
N LEU A 249 -29.37 4.24 5.44
CA LEU A 249 -30.14 5.40 5.03
C LEU A 249 -30.85 5.16 3.68
N PRO A 250 -31.95 5.87 3.39
CA PRO A 250 -32.56 5.82 2.07
C PRO A 250 -31.59 6.31 0.97
N HIS A 251 -31.48 5.55 -0.12
CA HIS A 251 -30.54 5.85 -1.21
C HIS A 251 -30.77 7.21 -1.88
N TYR A 252 -31.98 7.77 -1.80
CA TYR A 252 -32.30 9.08 -2.39
C TYR A 252 -31.61 10.26 -1.67
N LEU A 253 -31.08 10.07 -0.46
CA LEU A 253 -30.35 11.12 0.26
C LEU A 253 -29.00 11.44 -0.42
N PRO A 254 -28.64 12.73 -0.55
CA PRO A 254 -27.45 13.14 -1.32
C PRO A 254 -26.12 12.69 -0.69
N PHE A 255 -26.10 12.48 0.63
CA PHE A 255 -24.93 12.03 1.40
C PHE A 255 -24.92 10.51 1.65
N HIS A 256 -25.84 9.76 1.03
CA HIS A 256 -25.85 8.30 1.17
C HIS A 256 -24.53 7.70 0.65
N PRO A 257 -23.80 6.87 1.42
CA PRO A 257 -22.48 6.36 1.03
C PRO A 257 -22.45 5.62 -0.32
N GLY A 258 -23.54 4.97 -0.70
CA GLY A 258 -23.71 4.32 -2.01
C GLY A 258 -23.69 5.27 -3.22
N ARG A 259 -23.77 6.59 -3.03
CA ARG A 259 -23.65 7.61 -4.10
C ARG A 259 -22.25 8.20 -4.22
N VAL A 260 -21.34 7.84 -3.31
CA VAL A 260 -19.93 8.25 -3.37
C VAL A 260 -19.20 7.41 -4.42
N VAL A 261 -18.12 7.95 -4.99
CA VAL A 261 -17.27 7.27 -5.98
C VAL A 261 -16.91 5.85 -5.50
N CYS A 262 -16.89 4.90 -6.44
CA CYS A 262 -16.78 3.47 -6.16
C CYS A 262 -15.61 3.11 -5.22
N TYR A 263 -14.44 3.68 -5.47
CA TYR A 263 -13.25 3.42 -4.65
C TYR A 263 -13.46 3.82 -3.18
N CYS A 264 -13.97 5.03 -2.94
CA CYS A 264 -14.25 5.50 -1.58
C CYS A 264 -15.26 4.61 -0.87
N ARG A 265 -16.38 4.24 -1.52
CA ARG A 265 -17.37 3.37 -0.87
C ARG A 265 -16.80 1.97 -0.57
N MET A 266 -15.94 1.43 -1.43
CA MET A 266 -15.32 0.11 -1.19
C MET A 266 -14.26 0.13 -0.09
N VAL A 267 -13.63 1.27 0.16
CA VAL A 267 -12.73 1.45 1.31
C VAL A 267 -13.53 1.68 2.60
N TYR A 268 -14.46 2.63 2.60
CA TYR A 268 -15.15 3.06 3.82
C TYR A 268 -16.19 2.04 4.32
N MET A 269 -16.72 1.16 3.47
CA MET A 269 -17.67 0.12 3.90
C MET A 269 -17.05 -0.85 4.91
N PRO A 270 -15.95 -1.57 4.60
CA PRO A 270 -15.30 -2.42 5.59
C PRO A 270 -14.68 -1.62 6.75
N MET A 271 -14.13 -0.42 6.51
CA MET A 271 -13.64 0.43 7.61
C MET A 271 -14.75 0.77 8.60
N SER A 272 -15.98 1.05 8.12
CA SER A 272 -17.13 1.32 8.99
C SER A 272 -17.55 0.12 9.83
N TYR A 273 -17.40 -1.10 9.28
CA TYR A 273 -17.63 -2.32 10.03
C TYR A 273 -16.60 -2.47 11.17
N ILE A 274 -15.31 -2.38 10.83
CA ILE A 274 -14.20 -2.50 11.79
C ILE A 274 -14.30 -1.41 12.87
N TYR A 275 -14.56 -0.17 12.48
CA TYR A 275 -14.78 0.96 13.37
C TYR A 275 -15.99 0.72 14.30
N GLY A 276 -17.14 0.32 13.75
CA GLY A 276 -18.36 0.08 14.52
C GLY A 276 -18.25 -1.10 15.49
N ARG A 277 -17.39 -2.08 15.17
CA ARG A 277 -17.00 -3.18 16.07
C ARG A 277 -15.96 -2.78 17.11
N ARG A 278 -15.24 -1.67 16.91
CA ARG A 278 -14.07 -1.26 17.70
C ARG A 278 -13.02 -2.37 17.73
N PHE A 279 -12.78 -3.01 16.59
CA PHE A 279 -11.82 -4.11 16.50
C PHE A 279 -10.42 -3.62 16.86
N VAL A 280 -9.71 -4.39 17.69
CA VAL A 280 -8.31 -4.17 18.04
C VAL A 280 -7.63 -5.54 18.01
N GLY A 281 -6.48 -5.62 17.34
CA GLY A 281 -5.67 -6.82 17.30
C GLY A 281 -5.06 -7.18 18.66
N PRO A 282 -4.36 -8.31 18.76
CA PRO A 282 -3.71 -8.73 20.00
C PRO A 282 -2.68 -7.70 20.49
N ILE A 283 -2.76 -7.32 21.78
CA ILE A 283 -1.78 -6.43 22.41
C ILE A 283 -0.54 -7.24 22.82
N THR A 284 0.40 -7.36 21.89
CA THR A 284 1.68 -8.07 22.10
C THR A 284 2.73 -7.16 22.77
N PRO A 285 3.86 -7.71 23.26
CA PRO A 285 4.98 -6.90 23.72
C PRO A 285 5.46 -5.87 22.68
N LEU A 286 5.49 -6.26 21.40
CA LEU A 286 5.84 -5.36 20.30
C LEU A 286 4.84 -4.20 20.13
N VAL A 287 3.54 -4.45 20.26
CA VAL A 287 2.52 -3.39 20.25
C VAL A 287 2.75 -2.42 21.41
N LEU A 288 3.11 -2.91 22.60
CA LEU A 288 3.43 -2.07 23.75
C LEU A 288 4.73 -1.27 23.56
N GLU A 289 5.72 -1.80 22.85
CA GLU A 289 6.93 -1.07 22.44
C GLU A 289 6.59 0.05 21.45
N LEU A 290 5.80 -0.24 20.42
CA LEU A 290 5.35 0.75 19.43
C LEU A 290 4.61 1.94 20.08
N ARG A 291 3.81 1.69 21.13
CA ARG A 291 3.16 2.76 21.91
C ARG A 291 4.13 3.71 22.61
N LYS A 292 5.39 3.30 22.82
CA LYS A 292 6.45 4.14 23.38
C LYS A 292 7.32 4.79 22.29
N GLU A 293 7.36 4.19 21.10
CA GLU A 293 8.21 4.63 19.99
C GLU A 293 7.56 5.72 19.13
N LEU A 294 6.23 5.74 19.03
CA LEU A 294 5.49 6.56 18.05
C LEU A 294 5.01 7.93 18.56
N TYR A 295 5.12 8.20 19.86
CA TYR A 295 4.49 9.35 20.52
C TYR A 295 5.51 10.14 21.34
N THR A 296 5.33 11.46 21.37
CA THR A 296 6.14 12.36 22.22
C THR A 296 5.69 12.30 23.68
N ASP A 297 4.39 12.17 23.91
CA ASP A 297 3.78 12.05 25.23
C ASP A 297 3.63 10.57 25.61
N ALA A 298 3.51 10.29 26.92
CA ALA A 298 3.21 8.94 27.38
C ALA A 298 1.84 8.49 26.84
N TYR A 299 1.77 7.27 26.29
CA TYR A 299 0.57 6.77 25.60
C TYR A 299 -0.73 6.90 26.42
N ASP A 300 -0.66 6.65 27.72
CA ASP A 300 -1.81 6.68 28.63
C ASP A 300 -2.23 8.12 29.03
N GLU A 301 -1.41 9.12 28.70
CA GLU A 301 -1.66 10.55 28.97
C GLU A 301 -2.19 11.31 27.73
N ILE A 302 -2.26 10.65 26.57
CA ILE A 302 -2.72 11.27 25.32
C ILE A 302 -4.21 11.59 25.40
N ASP A 303 -4.57 12.86 25.13
CA ASP A 303 -5.96 13.25 24.88
C ASP A 303 -6.38 12.81 23.48
N TRP A 304 -6.88 11.58 23.39
CA TRP A 304 -7.34 11.00 22.15
C TRP A 304 -8.50 11.78 21.52
N ASN A 305 -9.40 12.36 22.33
CA ASN A 305 -10.52 13.13 21.79
C ASN A 305 -10.03 14.40 21.07
N LYS A 306 -8.98 15.06 21.59
CA LYS A 306 -8.29 16.15 20.87
C LYS A 306 -7.59 15.63 19.62
N ALA A 307 -6.87 14.51 19.73
CA ALA A 307 -6.13 13.92 18.62
C ALA A 307 -7.03 13.64 17.40
N ARG A 308 -8.35 13.43 17.57
CA ARG A 308 -9.32 13.25 16.47
C ARG A 308 -9.18 14.25 15.33
N THR A 309 -9.05 15.54 15.65
CA THR A 309 -9.03 16.64 14.67
C THR A 309 -7.62 17.06 14.26
N GLU A 310 -6.59 16.53 14.92
CA GLU A 310 -5.20 16.81 14.58
C GLU A 310 -4.79 16.11 13.28
N CYS A 311 -3.94 16.75 12.49
CA CYS A 311 -3.38 16.20 11.25
C CYS A 311 -2.11 16.99 10.90
N ALA A 312 -1.04 16.28 10.53
CA ALA A 312 0.23 16.87 10.16
C ALA A 312 0.07 17.78 8.94
N LYS A 313 0.82 18.89 8.90
CA LYS A 313 0.75 19.86 7.80
C LYS A 313 1.15 19.22 6.47
N GLU A 314 2.10 18.28 6.49
CA GLU A 314 2.61 17.52 5.35
C GLU A 314 1.52 16.60 4.75
N ASP A 315 0.61 16.09 5.58
CA ASP A 315 -0.51 15.25 5.14
C ASP A 315 -1.74 16.06 4.70
N MET A 316 -1.80 17.36 5.02
CA MET A 316 -2.98 18.19 4.81
C MET A 316 -3.08 18.73 3.38
N TYR A 317 -3.39 17.85 2.42
CA TYR A 317 -3.60 18.27 1.02
C TYR A 317 -4.88 19.09 0.83
N LYS A 318 -5.94 18.75 1.56
CA LYS A 318 -7.22 19.48 1.52
C LYS A 318 -7.75 19.67 2.95
N PRO A 319 -7.71 20.90 3.48
CA PRO A 319 -8.32 21.22 4.75
C PRO A 319 -9.81 20.87 4.77
N HIS A 320 -10.31 20.47 5.95
CA HIS A 320 -11.73 20.27 6.15
C HIS A 320 -12.50 21.58 5.91
N SER A 321 -13.71 21.45 5.36
CA SER A 321 -14.64 22.57 5.34
C SER A 321 -15.34 22.69 6.70
N LEU A 322 -15.78 23.89 7.05
CA LEU A 322 -16.57 24.12 8.27
C LEU A 322 -17.81 23.19 8.36
N VAL A 323 -18.45 22.92 7.21
CA VAL A 323 -19.60 22.00 7.14
C VAL A 323 -19.19 20.57 7.52
N LEU A 324 -18.00 20.12 7.08
CA LEU A 324 -17.48 18.80 7.42
C LEU A 324 -17.14 18.71 8.91
N ASP A 325 -16.50 19.73 9.48
CA ASP A 325 -16.15 19.75 10.90
C ASP A 325 -17.39 19.76 11.81
N ILE A 326 -18.41 20.54 11.46
CA ILE A 326 -19.70 20.55 12.16
C ILE A 326 -20.34 19.15 12.06
N SER A 327 -20.36 18.56 10.86
CA SER A 327 -20.93 17.23 10.64
C SER A 327 -20.20 16.16 11.45
N MET A 328 -18.87 16.16 11.46
CA MET A 328 -18.05 15.21 12.24
C MET A 328 -18.23 15.39 13.74
N THR A 329 -18.35 16.63 14.21
CA THR A 329 -18.65 16.93 15.62
C THR A 329 -20.01 16.39 16.04
N ILE A 330 -21.04 16.57 15.20
CA ILE A 330 -22.39 16.03 15.44
C ILE A 330 -22.32 14.50 15.47
N LEU A 331 -21.72 13.87 14.46
CA LEU A 331 -21.56 12.42 14.38
C LEU A 331 -20.84 11.86 15.60
N HIS A 332 -19.82 12.55 16.13
CA HIS A 332 -19.10 12.10 17.30
C HIS A 332 -19.97 12.07 18.56
N LYS A 333 -20.84 13.07 18.75
CA LYS A 333 -21.80 13.07 19.86
C LYS A 333 -22.80 11.91 19.74
N PHE A 334 -23.27 11.63 18.53
CA PHE A 334 -24.16 10.50 18.28
C PHE A 334 -23.46 9.14 18.48
N GLU A 335 -22.19 9.04 18.14
CA GLU A 335 -21.42 7.79 18.23
C GLU A 335 -21.43 7.19 19.64
N GLN A 336 -21.32 8.01 20.68
CA GLN A 336 -21.37 7.54 22.08
C GLN A 336 -22.71 6.88 22.44
N ILE A 337 -23.80 7.37 21.85
CA ILE A 337 -25.15 6.86 22.09
C ILE A 337 -25.35 5.50 21.39
N MET A 338 -24.70 5.29 20.24
CA MET A 338 -24.89 4.10 19.41
C MET A 338 -24.43 2.78 20.05
N PHE A 339 -23.61 2.84 21.10
CA PHE A 339 -23.21 1.66 21.89
C PHE A 339 -24.24 1.24 22.94
N HIS A 340 -25.25 2.07 23.21
CA HIS A 340 -26.25 1.86 24.24
C HIS A 340 -27.60 1.39 23.67
N TRP A 341 -28.42 0.72 24.49
CA TRP A 341 -29.76 0.34 24.08
C TRP A 341 -30.67 1.58 23.92
N PRO A 342 -31.55 1.67 22.92
CA PRO A 342 -31.85 0.69 21.87
C PRO A 342 -30.97 0.81 20.62
N TRP A 343 -30.16 1.87 20.51
CA TRP A 343 -29.35 2.20 19.33
C TRP A 343 -28.30 1.14 18.97
N ARG A 344 -27.84 0.37 19.96
CA ARG A 344 -27.00 -0.81 19.73
C ARG A 344 -27.66 -1.83 18.79
N LYS A 345 -29.00 -1.95 18.78
CA LYS A 345 -29.71 -2.80 17.81
C LYS A 345 -29.58 -2.25 16.39
N LEU A 346 -29.64 -0.92 16.22
CA LEU A 346 -29.43 -0.27 14.93
C LEU A 346 -28.00 -0.49 14.43
N ARG A 347 -27.01 -0.35 15.33
CA ARG A 347 -25.60 -0.68 15.04
C ARG A 347 -25.42 -2.12 14.59
N ASN A 348 -25.97 -3.08 15.32
CA ASN A 348 -25.89 -4.49 14.93
C ASN A 348 -26.53 -4.75 13.56
N LYS A 349 -27.66 -4.10 13.26
CA LYS A 349 -28.29 -4.18 11.94
C LYS A 349 -27.40 -3.59 10.84
N ALA A 350 -26.74 -2.46 11.12
CA ALA A 350 -25.83 -1.81 10.19
C ALA A 350 -24.59 -2.67 9.93
N LEU A 351 -23.98 -3.23 10.97
CA LEU A 351 -22.85 -4.15 10.87
C LEU A 351 -23.18 -5.41 10.07
N ALA A 352 -24.37 -5.99 10.28
CA ALA A 352 -24.82 -7.13 9.47
C ALA A 352 -25.07 -6.72 8.00
N PHE A 353 -25.57 -5.51 7.75
CA PHE A 353 -25.76 -4.99 6.40
C PHE A 353 -24.42 -4.77 5.68
N THR A 354 -23.44 -4.13 6.34
CA THR A 354 -22.12 -3.88 5.76
C THR A 354 -21.39 -5.19 5.50
N MET A 355 -21.44 -6.16 6.43
CA MET A 355 -20.76 -7.44 6.24
C MET A 355 -21.31 -8.24 5.05
N ARG A 356 -22.64 -8.23 4.85
CA ARG A 356 -23.23 -8.86 3.66
C ARG A 356 -22.72 -8.26 2.34
N HIS A 357 -22.51 -6.94 2.29
CA HIS A 357 -21.97 -6.29 1.09
C HIS A 357 -20.48 -6.53 0.91
N VAL A 358 -19.74 -6.62 2.02
CA VAL A 358 -18.34 -7.04 2.03
C VAL A 358 -18.20 -8.44 1.42
N HIS A 359 -18.98 -9.43 1.90
CA HIS A 359 -18.98 -10.77 1.31
C HIS A 359 -19.43 -10.77 -0.15
N TYR A 360 -20.45 -9.98 -0.51
CA TYR A 360 -20.89 -9.86 -1.90
C TYR A 360 -19.77 -9.33 -2.82
N GLU A 361 -19.02 -8.32 -2.40
CA GLU A 361 -17.86 -7.82 -3.15
C GLU A 361 -16.78 -8.89 -3.27
N ASP A 362 -16.48 -9.60 -2.17
CA ASP A 362 -15.46 -10.64 -2.17
C ASP A 362 -15.83 -11.80 -3.11
N GLU A 363 -17.07 -12.27 -3.08
CA GLU A 363 -17.57 -13.33 -3.97
C GLU A 363 -17.62 -12.86 -5.44
N SER A 364 -18.14 -11.65 -5.70
CA SER A 364 -18.30 -11.14 -7.07
C SER A 364 -16.98 -10.77 -7.74
N THR A 365 -15.93 -10.49 -6.97
CA THR A 365 -14.58 -10.16 -7.47
C THR A 365 -13.59 -11.31 -7.32
N HIS A 366 -14.02 -12.50 -6.89
CA HIS A 366 -13.14 -13.63 -6.59
C HIS A 366 -12.00 -13.24 -5.63
N TYR A 367 -12.35 -12.49 -4.57
CA TYR A 367 -11.47 -12.02 -3.51
C TYR A 367 -10.33 -11.08 -3.98
N ILE A 368 -10.41 -10.55 -5.21
CA ILE A 368 -9.45 -9.55 -5.72
C ILE A 368 -9.78 -8.15 -5.19
N ASN A 369 -11.09 -7.84 -5.10
CA ASN A 369 -11.61 -6.50 -4.87
C ASN A 369 -11.20 -5.46 -5.94
N LEU A 370 -11.68 -4.22 -5.78
CA LEU A 370 -11.35 -3.09 -6.66
C LEU A 370 -9.89 -2.60 -6.56
N GLY A 371 -9.16 -2.96 -5.49
CA GLY A 371 -7.76 -2.54 -5.34
C GLY A 371 -7.15 -2.93 -3.99
N GLY A 372 -5.88 -2.54 -3.80
CA GLY A 372 -5.08 -2.94 -2.63
C GLY A 372 -5.71 -2.60 -1.27
N VAL A 373 -6.17 -1.35 -1.09
CA VAL A 373 -6.79 -0.93 0.19
C VAL A 373 -8.11 -1.65 0.47
N PRO A 374 -9.12 -1.66 -0.43
CA PRO A 374 -10.33 -2.42 -0.21
C PRO A 374 -10.07 -3.90 0.12
N LYS A 375 -9.10 -4.53 -0.53
CA LYS A 375 -8.74 -5.95 -0.31
C LYS A 375 -8.26 -6.19 1.13
N VAL A 376 -7.37 -5.35 1.66
CA VAL A 376 -6.74 -5.60 2.97
C VAL A 376 -7.62 -5.20 4.16
N ASN A 377 -8.70 -4.44 3.94
CA ASN A 377 -9.67 -4.06 4.97
C ASN A 377 -10.61 -5.22 5.39
N ARG A 378 -10.14 -6.48 5.33
CA ARG A 378 -10.89 -7.67 5.73
C ARG A 378 -10.23 -8.27 6.97
N VAL A 379 -10.66 -7.81 8.13
CA VAL A 379 -10.26 -8.37 9.42
C VAL A 379 -11.53 -8.89 10.08
N GLU A 380 -11.63 -10.20 10.22
CA GLU A 380 -12.82 -10.91 10.70
C GLU A 380 -12.66 -11.42 12.13
#